data_AF-A0A1I4ZFA8-F1
#
_entry.id   AF-A0A1I4ZFA8-F1
#
_cell.length_a   1.000
_cell.length_b   1.000
_cell.length_c   1.000
_cell.angle_alpha   90.00
_cell.angle_beta   90.00
_cell.angle_gamma   90.00
#
_symmetry.space_group_name_H-M   'P 1'
#
loop_
_entity.id
_entity.type
_entity.pdbx_description
1 polymer ?
#
loop_
_entity_poly.entity_id
_entity_poly.type
_entity_poly.pdbx_seq_one_letter_code
_entity_poly.pdbx_strand_id
1 'polypeptide(L)'
;MLIFFTVAFFLGAYFTFAAVQGDYGLFRRAEIEAQSTLLQAQLDQLNTQVARMENLTHRLSDTYLDLDLLDQQARDVLGLLRSDEIVIR
;
A
#
# COMPACT_ATOMS: atom_id res chain seq x y z
N MET A 1 -20.42 42.98 -43.16
CA MET A 1 -18.96 42.79 -43.01
C MET A 1 -18.57 42.62 -41.53
N LEU A 2 -18.86 43.59 -40.65
CA LEU A 2 -18.51 43.54 -39.22
C LEU A 2 -19.07 42.32 -38.46
N ILE A 3 -20.31 41.92 -38.72
CA ILE A 3 -20.96 40.75 -38.08
C ILE A 3 -20.16 39.46 -38.30
N PHE A 4 -19.61 39.24 -39.49
CA PHE A 4 -18.80 38.05 -39.78
C PHE A 4 -17.50 38.03 -38.96
N PHE A 5 -16.84 39.18 -38.81
CA PHE A 5 -15.64 39.31 -37.97
C PHE A 5 -15.96 39.09 -36.50
N THR A 6 -17.06 39.64 -35.99
CA THR A 6 -17.50 39.45 -34.61
C THR A 6 -17.78 37.97 -34.33
N VAL A 7 -18.51 37.29 -35.21
CA VAL A 7 -18.82 35.86 -35.06
C VAL A 7 -17.54 35.01 -35.12
N ALA A 8 -16.64 35.29 -36.06
CA ALA A 8 -15.36 34.59 -36.16
C ALA A 8 -14.49 34.77 -34.90
N PHE A 9 -14.48 35.98 -34.33
CA PHE A 9 -13.75 36.27 -33.10
C PHE A 9 -14.32 35.50 -31.91
N PHE A 10 -15.64 35.48 -31.73
CA PHE A 10 -16.28 34.71 -30.65
C PHE A 10 -16.08 33.19 -30.81
N LEU A 11 -16.10 32.67 -32.05
CA LEU A 11 -15.76 31.27 -32.33
C LEU A 11 -14.32 30.95 -31.97
N GLY A 12 -13.36 31.79 -32.36
CA GLY A 12 -11.95 31.62 -32.01
C GLY A 12 -11.71 31.66 -30.51
N ALA A 13 -12.36 32.59 -29.80
CA ALA A 13 -12.31 32.66 -28.34
C ALA A 13 -12.91 31.42 -27.68
N TYR A 14 -14.07 30.93 -28.16
CA TYR A 14 -14.70 29.72 -27.67
C TYR A 14 -13.82 28.49 -27.86
N PHE A 15 -13.23 28.31 -29.05
CA PHE A 15 -12.32 27.18 -29.31
C PHE A 15 -11.04 27.25 -28.48
N THR A 16 -10.47 28.45 -28.30
CA THR A 16 -9.29 28.64 -27.44
C THR A 16 -9.62 28.30 -25.98
N PHE A 17 -10.78 28.75 -25.50
CA PHE A 17 -11.28 28.43 -24.17
C PHE A 17 -11.56 26.93 -24.00
N ALA A 18 -12.21 26.30 -24.97
CA ALA A 18 -12.49 24.87 -24.98
C ALA A 18 -11.23 24.01 -25.10
N ALA A 19 -10.17 24.49 -25.77
CA ALA A 19 -8.88 23.81 -25.81
C ALA A 19 -8.13 23.89 -24.48
N VAL A 20 -8.30 24.98 -23.73
CA VAL A 20 -7.66 25.18 -22.41
C VAL A 20 -8.46 24.52 -21.27
N GLN A 21 -9.79 24.57 -21.31
CA GLN A 21 -10.67 24.04 -20.25
C GLN A 21 -11.34 22.70 -20.57
N GLY A 22 -11.37 22.27 -21.84
CA GLY A 22 -12.06 21.05 -22.22
C GLY A 22 -11.34 19.80 -21.69
N ASP A 23 -12.14 18.77 -21.37
CA ASP A 23 -11.74 17.47 -20.79
C ASP A 23 -10.61 16.71 -21.53
N TYR A 24 -10.16 17.19 -22.69
CA TYR A 24 -9.03 16.67 -23.46
C TYR A 24 -7.69 17.38 -23.20
N GLY A 25 -7.67 18.42 -22.37
CA GLY A 25 -6.47 19.16 -21.98
C GLY A 25 -5.53 18.34 -21.11
N LEU A 26 -4.22 18.65 -21.18
CA LEU A 26 -3.13 18.00 -20.43
C LEU A 26 -3.44 17.72 -18.95
N PHE A 27 -4.33 18.50 -18.33
CA PHE A 27 -4.75 18.35 -16.93
C PHE A 27 -5.35 16.98 -16.61
N ARG A 28 -6.13 16.36 -17.51
CA ARG A 28 -6.70 15.04 -17.22
C ARG A 28 -5.65 13.95 -17.18
N ARG A 29 -4.60 14.05 -18.02
CA ARG A 29 -3.46 13.13 -17.98
C ARG A 29 -2.64 13.32 -16.71
N ALA A 30 -2.37 14.57 -16.32
CA ALA A 30 -1.65 14.87 -15.09
C ALA A 30 -2.41 14.38 -13.85
N GLU A 31 -3.74 14.53 -13.83
CA GLU A 31 -4.59 14.03 -12.75
C GLU A 31 -4.60 12.49 -12.70
N ILE A 32 -4.75 11.82 -13.84
CA ILE A 32 -4.71 10.36 -13.93
C ILE A 32 -3.34 9.82 -13.50
N GLU A 33 -2.25 10.46 -13.91
CA GLU A 33 -0.88 10.05 -13.56
C GLU A 33 -0.61 10.24 -12.06
N ALA A 34 -1.07 11.34 -11.48
CA ALA A 34 -1.01 11.57 -10.04
C ALA A 34 -1.82 10.53 -9.25
N GLN A 35 -3.05 10.23 -9.70
CA GLN A 35 -3.89 9.19 -9.10
C GLN A 35 -3.24 7.80 -9.22
N SER A 36 -2.66 7.48 -10.39
CA SER A 36 -1.96 6.22 -10.62
C SER A 36 -0.75 6.07 -9.68
N THR A 37 0.01 7.14 -9.49
CA THR A 37 1.18 7.14 -8.58
C THR A 37 0.76 6.89 -7.14
N LEU A 38 -0.32 7.54 -6.68
CA LEU A 38 -0.88 7.31 -5.34
C LEU A 38 -1.38 5.88 -5.16
N LEU A 39 -2.08 5.34 -6.16
CA LEU A 39 -2.61 3.98 -6.10
C LEU A 39 -1.50 2.94 -6.10
N GLN A 40 -0.42 3.17 -6.86
CA GLN A 40 0.75 2.30 -6.86
C GLN A 40 1.43 2.26 -5.49
N ALA A 41 1.61 3.41 -4.84
CA ALA A 41 2.17 3.46 -3.49
C ALA A 41 1.32 2.69 -2.47
N GLN A 42 -0.02 2.76 -2.58
CA GLN A 42 -0.93 1.99 -1.72
C GLN A 42 -0.82 0.49 -1.98
N LEU A 43 -0.72 0.07 -3.25
CA LEU A 43 -0.50 -1.33 -3.61
C LEU A 43 0.80 -1.87 -3.03
N ASP A 44 1.90 -1.12 -3.14
CA ASP A 44 3.20 -1.54 -2.61
C ASP A 44 3.17 -1.69 -1.08
N GLN A 45 2.48 -0.77 -0.39
CA GLN A 45 2.25 -0.86 1.04
C GLN A 45 1.42 -2.10 1.41
N LEU A 46 0.39 -2.42 0.64
CA LEU A 46 -0.48 -3.56 0.90
C LEU A 46 0.24 -4.88 0.64
N ASN A 47 1.01 -4.96 -0.45
CA ASN A 47 1.86 -6.12 -0.76
C ASN A 47 2.87 -6.39 0.34
N THR A 48 3.46 -5.33 0.92
CA THR A 48 4.37 -5.46 2.07
C THR A 48 3.66 -6.03 3.30
N GLN A 49 2.40 -5.65 3.53
CA GLN A 49 1.61 -6.19 4.65
C GLN A 49 1.23 -7.66 4.41
N VAL A 50 0.81 -8.00 3.20
CA VAL A 50 0.52 -9.38 2.80
C VAL A 50 1.76 -10.26 3.00
N ALA A 51 2.91 -9.85 2.47
CA ALA A 51 4.17 -10.60 2.64
C ALA A 51 4.55 -10.80 4.11
N ARG A 52 4.30 -9.80 4.97
CA ARG A 52 4.49 -9.92 6.41
C ARG A 52 3.54 -10.95 7.03
N MET A 53 2.25 -10.88 6.69
CA MET A 53 1.23 -11.80 7.19
C MET A 53 1.47 -13.23 6.72
N GLU A 54 1.91 -13.42 5.48
CA GLU A 54 2.31 -14.71 4.92
C GLU A 54 3.52 -15.26 5.68
N ASN A 55 4.54 -14.43 5.95
CA ASN A 55 5.70 -14.85 6.73
C ASN A 55 5.31 -15.27 8.16
N LEU A 56 4.46 -14.48 8.83
CA LEU A 56 3.97 -14.81 10.17
C LEU A 56 3.17 -16.12 10.16
N THR A 57 2.24 -16.27 9.21
CA THR A 57 1.44 -17.48 9.03
C THR A 57 2.33 -18.69 8.76
N HIS A 58 3.34 -18.54 7.90
CA HIS A 58 4.30 -19.60 7.61
C HIS A 58 5.08 -20.00 8.86
N ARG A 59 5.53 -19.03 9.67
CA ARG A 59 6.25 -19.28 10.94
C ARG A 59 5.36 -19.87 12.03
N LEU A 60 4.05 -19.65 11.95
CA LEU A 60 3.04 -20.26 12.82
C LEU A 60 2.62 -21.66 12.35
N SER A 61 2.85 -22.02 11.08
CA SER A 61 2.52 -23.36 10.59
C SER A 61 3.52 -24.40 11.11
N ASP A 62 2.98 -25.52 11.60
CA ASP A 62 3.63 -26.58 12.40
C ASP A 62 4.96 -27.14 11.87
N THR A 63 5.35 -26.91 10.62
CA THR A 63 6.62 -27.42 10.06
C THR A 63 7.86 -26.66 10.55
N TYR A 64 7.69 -25.52 11.23
CA TYR A 64 8.76 -24.72 11.87
C TYR A 64 8.49 -24.40 13.34
N LEU A 65 7.37 -24.87 13.88
CA LEU A 65 7.01 -24.74 15.27
C LEU A 65 7.62 -25.93 16.01
N ASP A 66 8.88 -25.79 16.43
CA ASP A 66 9.58 -26.82 17.18
C ASP A 66 8.87 -26.99 18.53
N LEU A 67 7.98 -27.97 18.59
CA LEU A 67 7.12 -28.26 19.75
C LEU A 67 7.95 -28.43 21.02
N ASP A 68 9.20 -28.89 20.86
CA ASP A 68 10.21 -29.03 21.90
C ASP A 68 10.67 -27.67 22.46
N LEU A 69 10.83 -26.63 21.61
CA LEU A 69 11.18 -25.27 22.06
C LEU A 69 10.01 -24.61 22.80
N LEU A 70 8.77 -24.95 22.44
CA LEU A 70 7.56 -24.48 23.11
C LEU A 70 7.39 -25.13 24.50
N ASP A 71 7.69 -26.43 24.63
CA ASP A 71 7.74 -27.11 25.93
C ASP A 71 8.87 -26.55 26.80
N GLN A 72 10.02 -26.24 26.22
CA GLN A 72 11.16 -25.66 26.93
C GLN A 72 10.88 -24.22 27.40
N GLN A 73 10.29 -23.37 26.55
CA GLN A 73 9.85 -22.02 26.93
C GLN A 73 8.70 -22.08 27.96
N ALA A 74 7.79 -23.06 27.85
CA ALA A 74 6.73 -23.27 28.84
C ALA A 74 7.29 -23.71 30.20
N ARG A 75 8.31 -24.58 30.24
CA ARG A 75 9.01 -24.98 31.48
C ARG A 75 9.74 -23.83 32.14
N ASP A 76 10.42 -22.99 31.36
CA ASP A 76 11.15 -21.82 31.85
C ASP A 76 10.22 -20.72 32.37
N VAL A 77 9.08 -20.50 31.71
CA VAL A 77 8.11 -19.44 32.09
C VAL A 77 7.15 -19.88 33.20
N LEU A 78 6.70 -21.15 33.18
CA LEU A 78 5.78 -21.69 34.19
C LEU A 78 6.49 -22.28 35.42
N GLY A 79 7.83 -22.28 35.44
CA GLY A 79 8.60 -22.64 36.63
C GLY A 79 8.35 -24.08 37.08
N LEU A 80 8.27 -25.03 36.16
CA LEU A 80 8.35 -26.47 36.49
C LEU A 80 9.82 -26.89 36.69
N LEU A 81 10.57 -26.07 37.42
CA LEU A 81 11.76 -26.54 38.12
C LEU A 81 11.22 -27.34 39.30
N ARG A 82 11.28 -28.66 39.16
CA ARG A 82 11.21 -29.59 40.27
C ARG A 82 12.09 -29.03 41.40
N SER A 83 11.51 -28.84 42.58
CA SER A 83 12.13 -28.26 43.79
C SER A 83 13.35 -29.04 44.34
N ASP A 84 14.05 -29.82 43.52
CA ASP A 84 14.99 -30.86 43.91
C ASP A 84 16.39 -30.75 43.24
N GLU A 85 16.66 -29.75 42.39
CA GLU A 85 18.02 -29.54 41.87
C GLU A 85 18.85 -28.60 42.76
N ILE A 86 19.77 -29.22 43.51
CA ILE A 86 20.80 -28.55 44.31
C ILE A 86 21.88 -28.02 43.36
N VAL A 87 21.98 -26.70 43.24
CA VAL A 87 23.12 -26.05 42.58
C VAL A 87 24.33 -26.16 43.51
N ILE A 88 25.32 -26.97 43.12
CA ILE A 88 26.64 -27.00 43.74
C ILE A 88 27.59 -26.07 42.95
N ARG A 89 28.06 -25.05 43.69
CA ARG A 89 29.19 -24.13 43.45
C ARG A 89 28.96 -22.94 42.52
#